data_AF-A0A942EU35-F1
#
_entry.id   AF-A0A942EU35-F1
#
_cell.length_a   1.000
_cell.length_b   1.000
_cell.length_c   1.000
_cell.angle_alpha   90.00
_cell.angle_beta   90.00
_cell.angle_gamma   90.00
#
_symmetry.space_group_name_H-M   'P 1'
#
loop_
_entity.id
_entity.type
_entity.pdbx_description
1 polymer ?
#
loop_
_entity_poly.entity_id
_entity_poly.type
_entity_poly.pdbx_seq_one_letter_code
_entity_poly.pdbx_strand_id
1 'polypeptide(L)'
;MKSNLPVAQNPLLLRFHRLMDAFAKSDDERDFYLDRVEGFILYVDLDKPMQEVEELEKELAENIARYALIPKMTFYETKKFMEGFVNEKVYDIDTKEKLLDIIGAKEARENFLEFIYDHLPEQEKWQQYYSERSRIRIIEWLRSQQFQFVFEEDLDLPRGILEKVKRHLFDTKVPKEVAQSRETLLAKSKIYYSNEALNPRPKRGRPPKQIVKVELEPQFTLDIYTTVPPSARPFLYLPDITASSVTFSAKFDNEQKFRASLRGETRGVKVNTTLEALSQRLESLRHLSQRLGSIHESSGSDRDDRLIKALSTTKVDIEEKRPDDEGRIASLAHGFLPKKEGERSQISAQGSPPAAMKKVTPLSTKPKKKG
;
A
#
# COMPACT_ATOMS: atom_id res chain seq x y z
N MET A 1 6.82 0.65 -33.35
CA MET A 1 5.71 1.38 -34.02
C MET A 1 5.44 2.65 -33.21
N LYS A 2 5.27 3.82 -33.85
CA LYS A 2 4.83 5.02 -33.12
C LYS A 2 3.34 4.83 -32.81
N SER A 3 2.99 4.45 -31.59
CA SER A 3 1.60 4.53 -31.15
C SER A 3 1.17 6.00 -31.21
N ASN A 4 0.08 6.29 -31.91
CA ASN A 4 -0.55 7.61 -31.96
C ASN A 4 -1.22 7.88 -30.60
N LEU A 5 -0.41 8.05 -29.56
CA LEU A 5 -0.90 8.42 -28.24
C LEU A 5 -1.36 9.87 -28.26
N PRO A 6 -2.45 10.20 -27.56
CA PRO A 6 -2.94 11.56 -27.49
C PRO A 6 -1.90 12.44 -26.76
N VAL A 7 -1.74 13.68 -27.23
CA VAL A 7 -0.75 14.61 -26.67
C VAL A 7 -1.45 15.54 -25.70
N ALA A 8 -1.05 15.49 -24.42
CA ALA A 8 -1.54 16.38 -23.40
C ALA A 8 -1.27 17.85 -23.77
N GLN A 9 -2.26 18.72 -23.59
CA GLN A 9 -2.18 20.14 -23.93
C GLN A 9 -1.68 21.01 -22.75
N ASN A 10 -1.44 20.39 -21.59
CA ASN A 10 -0.89 21.03 -20.40
C ASN A 10 0.02 20.03 -19.66
N PRO A 11 0.85 20.51 -18.72
CA PRO A 11 1.63 19.64 -17.86
C PRO A 11 0.74 18.62 -17.16
N LEU A 12 1.25 17.41 -16.97
CA LEU A 12 0.56 16.35 -16.23
C LEU A 12 0.31 16.81 -14.79
N LEU A 13 -0.92 16.60 -14.33
CA LEU A 13 -1.32 16.86 -12.96
C LEU A 13 -1.04 15.60 -12.15
N LEU A 14 0.02 15.64 -11.35
CA LEU A 14 0.46 14.52 -10.53
C LEU A 14 0.16 14.81 -9.07
N ARG A 15 -0.07 13.77 -8.27
CA ARG A 15 -0.15 13.90 -6.81
C ARG A 15 1.18 13.49 -6.20
N PHE A 16 1.82 14.41 -5.51
CA PHE A 16 3.10 14.17 -4.86
C PHE A 16 3.02 13.00 -3.88
N HIS A 17 1.99 12.94 -3.04
CA HIS A 17 1.88 11.91 -2.00
C HIS A 17 1.75 10.50 -2.58
N ARG A 18 1.09 10.34 -3.74
CA ARG A 18 0.99 9.04 -4.41
C ARG A 18 2.31 8.58 -4.99
N LEU A 19 3.05 9.50 -5.59
CA LEU A 19 4.39 9.20 -6.07
C LEU A 19 5.32 8.89 -4.91
N MET A 20 5.22 9.62 -3.79
CA MET A 20 5.99 9.32 -2.59
C MET A 20 5.71 7.91 -2.07
N ASP A 21 4.44 7.50 -2.00
CA ASP A 21 4.06 6.15 -1.58
C ASP A 21 4.56 5.07 -2.57
N ALA A 22 4.40 5.30 -3.87
CA ALA A 22 4.91 4.39 -4.91
C ALA A 22 6.44 4.22 -4.85
N PHE A 23 7.20 5.30 -4.63
CA PHE A 23 8.65 5.23 -4.44
C PHE A 23 9.03 4.47 -3.16
N ALA A 24 8.26 4.60 -2.09
CA ALA A 24 8.53 3.97 -0.80
C ALA A 24 8.19 2.47 -0.79
N LYS A 25 7.16 2.08 -1.54
CA LYS A 25 6.64 0.70 -1.66
C LYS A 25 7.23 -0.09 -2.82
N SER A 26 7.94 0.55 -3.74
CA SER A 26 8.61 -0.18 -4.82
C SER A 26 9.79 -0.99 -4.26
N ASP A 27 9.73 -2.30 -4.47
CA ASP A 27 10.74 -3.27 -4.08
C ASP A 27 10.92 -4.32 -5.19
N ASP A 28 11.70 -5.37 -4.98
CA ASP A 28 11.98 -6.39 -6.00
C ASP A 28 10.75 -7.17 -6.47
N GLU A 29 9.66 -7.16 -5.70
CA GLU A 29 8.40 -7.85 -6.00
C GLU A 29 7.29 -6.90 -6.50
N ARG A 30 7.42 -5.60 -6.19
CA ARG A 30 6.40 -4.56 -6.42
C ARG A 30 6.92 -3.50 -7.38
N ASP A 31 6.51 -3.61 -8.63
CA ASP A 31 6.84 -2.62 -9.66
C ASP A 31 5.70 -1.61 -9.83
N PHE A 32 6.09 -0.34 -9.96
CA PHE A 32 5.16 0.75 -10.24
C PHE A 32 5.55 1.45 -11.55
N TYR A 33 4.55 1.75 -12.38
CA TYR A 33 4.76 2.46 -13.63
C TYR A 33 3.98 3.76 -13.65
N LEU A 34 4.66 4.85 -14.02
CA LEU A 34 4.03 6.15 -14.26
C LEU A 34 3.72 6.31 -15.75
N ASP A 35 2.48 6.65 -16.06
CA ASP A 35 2.04 6.95 -17.41
C ASP A 35 2.51 8.34 -17.87
N ARG A 36 3.07 8.41 -19.10
CA ARG A 36 3.59 9.64 -19.73
C ARG A 36 2.53 10.48 -20.43
N VAL A 37 1.30 9.97 -20.58
CA VAL A 37 0.25 10.60 -21.39
C VAL A 37 -0.72 11.42 -20.54
N GLU A 38 -1.19 10.84 -19.46
CA GLU A 38 -2.24 11.35 -18.57
C GLU A 38 -1.80 11.38 -17.10
N GLY A 39 -0.78 10.60 -16.72
CA GLY A 39 -0.12 10.70 -15.41
C GLY A 39 -0.68 9.78 -14.33
N PHE A 40 -1.45 8.75 -14.68
CA PHE A 40 -1.85 7.71 -13.73
C PHE A 40 -0.67 6.79 -13.38
N ILE A 41 -0.77 6.11 -12.23
CA ILE A 41 0.22 5.13 -11.76
C ILE A 41 -0.40 3.74 -11.87
N LEU A 42 0.36 2.78 -12.38
CA LEU A 42 0.04 1.37 -12.35
C LEU A 42 0.87 0.68 -11.26
N TYR A 43 0.22 -0.20 -10.50
CA TYR A 43 0.85 -1.10 -9.54
C TYR A 43 0.74 -2.51 -10.07
N VAL A 44 1.87 -3.15 -10.38
CA VAL A 44 1.89 -4.54 -10.85
C VAL A 44 1.71 -5.45 -9.65
N ASP A 45 0.51 -5.96 -9.51
CA ASP A 45 0.12 -6.87 -8.45
C ASP A 45 0.11 -8.31 -8.99
N LEU A 46 1.07 -9.12 -8.54
CA LEU A 46 1.19 -10.52 -8.94
C LEU A 46 0.13 -11.42 -8.30
N ASP A 47 -0.62 -10.93 -7.30
CA ASP A 47 -1.72 -11.67 -6.68
C ASP A 47 -2.99 -11.68 -7.56
N LYS A 48 -2.99 -10.93 -8.67
CA LYS A 48 -4.10 -10.88 -9.64
C LYS A 48 -4.16 -12.13 -10.52
N PRO A 49 -5.33 -12.41 -11.14
CA PRO A 49 -5.47 -13.55 -12.05
C PRO A 49 -4.41 -13.51 -13.16
N MET A 50 -3.78 -14.65 -13.43
CA MET A 50 -2.69 -14.78 -14.41
C MET A 50 -3.04 -14.15 -15.78
N GLN A 51 -4.30 -14.30 -16.22
CA GLN A 51 -4.77 -13.71 -17.46
C GLN A 51 -4.64 -12.17 -17.47
N GLU A 52 -5.01 -11.49 -16.38
CA GLU A 52 -4.90 -10.02 -16.28
C GLU A 52 -3.43 -9.58 -16.27
N VAL A 53 -2.57 -10.35 -15.60
CA VAL A 53 -1.13 -10.08 -15.52
C VAL A 53 -0.48 -10.23 -16.90
N GLU A 54 -0.81 -11.29 -17.65
CA GLU A 54 -0.32 -11.50 -19.02
C GLU A 54 -0.83 -10.42 -19.99
N GLU A 55 -2.08 -9.98 -19.84
CA GLU A 55 -2.64 -8.88 -20.64
C GLU A 55 -1.94 -7.55 -20.35
N LEU A 56 -1.61 -7.28 -19.08
CA LEU A 56 -0.82 -6.11 -18.70
C LEU A 56 0.61 -6.20 -19.24
N GLU A 57 1.27 -7.35 -19.15
CA GLU A 57 2.63 -7.55 -19.65
C GLU A 57 2.70 -7.28 -21.17
N LYS A 58 1.71 -7.77 -21.93
CA LYS A 58 1.59 -7.48 -23.36
C LYS A 58 1.42 -5.98 -23.62
N GLU A 59 0.55 -5.31 -22.89
CA GLU A 59 0.35 -3.85 -22.99
C GLU A 59 1.64 -3.06 -22.68
N LEU A 60 2.37 -3.44 -21.62
CA LEU A 60 3.64 -2.81 -21.24
C LEU A 60 4.71 -3.05 -22.31
N ALA A 61 4.78 -4.24 -22.90
CA ALA A 61 5.74 -4.60 -23.94
C ALA A 61 5.44 -3.93 -25.29
N GLU A 62 4.17 -3.76 -25.64
CA GLU A 62 3.75 -3.09 -26.87
C GLU A 62 3.87 -1.56 -26.76
N ASN A 63 3.61 -1.00 -25.57
CA ASN A 63 3.58 0.44 -25.30
C ASN A 63 4.69 0.90 -24.34
N ILE A 64 5.90 0.35 -24.43
CA ILE A 64 7.04 0.69 -23.54
C ILE A 64 7.28 2.20 -23.44
N ALA A 65 7.12 2.93 -24.55
CA ALA A 65 7.36 4.38 -24.59
C ALA A 65 6.34 5.19 -23.77
N ARG A 66 5.20 4.61 -23.40
CA ARG A 66 4.14 5.24 -22.61
C ARG A 66 4.43 5.18 -21.11
N TYR A 67 5.06 4.11 -20.65
CA TYR A 67 5.20 3.82 -19.23
C TYR A 67 6.64 4.06 -18.77
N ALA A 68 6.82 4.78 -17.66
CA ALA A 68 8.11 4.93 -17.00
C ALA A 68 8.11 4.13 -15.70
N LEU A 69 9.04 3.19 -15.55
CA LEU A 69 9.24 2.47 -14.30
C LEU A 69 9.68 3.46 -13.20
N ILE A 70 8.94 3.47 -12.10
CA ILE A 70 9.28 4.22 -10.90
C ILE A 70 10.48 3.51 -10.23
N PRO A 71 11.57 4.23 -9.92
CA PRO A 71 12.78 3.61 -9.40
C PRO A 71 12.59 3.20 -7.95
N LYS A 72 13.16 2.05 -7.61
CA LYS A 72 13.27 1.53 -6.25
C LYS A 72 14.26 2.38 -5.47
N MET A 73 13.92 2.72 -4.23
CA MET A 73 14.85 3.39 -3.32
C MET A 73 15.96 2.40 -2.94
N THR A 74 17.18 2.70 -3.34
CA THR A 74 18.32 1.85 -2.99
C THR A 74 18.59 1.88 -1.48
N PHE A 75 19.24 0.83 -0.97
CA PHE A 75 19.69 0.80 0.42
C PHE A 75 20.55 2.02 0.77
N TYR A 76 21.43 2.44 -0.15
CA TYR A 76 22.29 3.61 0.05
C TYR A 76 21.49 4.93 0.12
N GLU A 77 20.51 5.12 -0.76
CA GLU A 77 19.65 6.32 -0.71
C GLU A 77 18.84 6.35 0.59
N THR A 78 18.26 5.22 1.00
CA THR A 78 17.50 5.11 2.24
C THR A 78 18.39 5.40 3.46
N LYS A 79 19.60 4.82 3.49
CA LYS A 79 20.59 5.07 4.54
C LYS A 79 20.99 6.54 4.60
N LYS A 80 21.26 7.17 3.45
CA LYS A 80 21.57 8.60 3.36
C LYS A 80 20.44 9.48 3.88
N PHE A 81 19.17 9.10 3.67
CA PHE A 81 18.03 9.82 4.23
C PHE A 81 18.03 9.72 5.76
N MET A 82 18.22 8.53 6.32
CA MET A 82 18.30 8.33 7.77
C MET A 82 19.49 9.10 8.39
N GLU A 83 20.70 8.98 7.83
CA GLU A 83 21.89 9.69 8.32
C GLU A 83 21.72 11.21 8.21
N GLY A 84 21.16 11.70 7.10
CA GLY A 84 20.89 13.13 6.92
C GLY A 84 19.89 13.67 7.94
N PHE A 85 18.83 12.90 8.25
CA PHE A 85 17.87 13.27 9.30
C PHE A 85 18.55 13.39 10.66
N VAL A 86 19.32 12.37 11.06
CA VAL A 86 20.02 12.32 12.34
C VAL A 86 21.01 13.47 12.49
N ASN A 87 21.64 13.89 11.39
CA ASN A 87 22.59 15.00 11.42
C ASN A 87 21.95 16.38 11.39
N GLU A 88 20.82 16.56 10.70
CA GLU A 88 20.22 17.87 10.45
C GLU A 88 19.07 18.23 11.40
N LYS A 89 18.34 17.22 11.92
CA LYS A 89 17.06 17.42 12.63
C LYS A 89 17.06 16.91 14.07
N VAL A 90 17.93 15.95 14.41
CA VAL A 90 18.08 15.44 15.77
C VAL A 90 19.10 16.29 16.52
N TYR A 91 18.64 17.01 17.54
CA TYR A 91 19.48 17.91 18.34
C TYR A 91 19.98 17.29 19.63
N ASP A 92 19.25 16.30 20.16
CA ASP A 92 19.65 15.58 21.37
C ASP A 92 20.80 14.62 21.07
N ILE A 93 21.89 14.75 21.82
CA ILE A 93 23.16 14.03 21.55
C ILE A 93 22.97 12.53 21.80
N ASP A 94 22.32 12.16 22.90
CA ASP A 94 22.13 10.74 23.27
C ASP A 94 21.23 10.04 22.24
N THR A 95 20.15 10.70 21.80
CA THR A 95 19.28 10.20 20.74
C THR A 95 20.03 10.09 19.41
N LYS A 96 20.87 11.08 19.09
CA LYS A 96 21.67 11.09 17.87
C LYS A 96 22.65 9.91 17.81
N GLU A 97 23.40 9.66 18.89
CA GLU A 97 24.34 8.53 18.97
C GLU A 97 23.62 7.19 18.81
N LYS A 98 22.52 6.98 19.54
CA LYS A 98 21.70 5.75 19.42
C LYS A 98 21.20 5.53 17.99
N LEU A 99 20.70 6.57 17.32
CA LEU A 99 20.21 6.45 15.95
C LEU A 99 21.34 6.14 14.96
N LEU A 100 22.54 6.71 15.15
CA LEU A 100 23.70 6.37 14.32
C LEU A 100 24.14 4.92 14.51
N ASP A 101 24.11 4.42 15.75
CA ASP A 101 24.40 3.01 16.05
C ASP A 101 23.38 2.08 15.37
N ILE A 102 22.09 2.43 15.42
CA ILE A 102 21.01 1.70 14.72
C ILE A 102 21.25 1.67 13.21
N ILE A 103 21.65 2.80 12.61
CA ILE A 103 21.94 2.90 11.17
C ILE A 103 23.16 2.05 10.77
N GLY A 104 24.10 1.83 11.70
CA GLY A 104 25.26 0.96 11.55
C GLY A 104 24.93 -0.55 11.67
N ALA A 105 23.79 -0.88 12.27
CA ALA A 105 23.40 -2.26 12.55
C ALA A 105 22.76 -2.98 11.34
N LYS A 106 22.46 -4.27 11.51
CA LYS A 106 21.61 -5.03 10.57
C LYS A 106 20.17 -4.53 10.67
N GLU A 107 19.41 -4.63 9.58
CA GLU A 107 18.00 -4.19 9.53
C GLU A 107 17.81 -2.71 9.97
N ALA A 108 18.78 -1.87 9.57
CA ALA A 108 18.85 -0.46 9.97
C ALA A 108 17.56 0.32 9.73
N ARG A 109 16.84 0.06 8.62
CA ARG A 109 15.60 0.77 8.29
C ARG A 109 14.49 0.47 9.28
N GLU A 110 14.23 -0.80 9.55
CA GLU A 110 13.17 -1.24 10.45
C GLU A 110 13.42 -0.78 11.88
N ASN A 111 14.64 -1.00 12.37
CA ASN A 111 15.04 -0.60 13.72
C ASN A 111 15.02 0.93 13.88
N PHE A 112 15.41 1.68 12.85
CA PHE A 112 15.33 3.13 12.84
C PHE A 112 13.88 3.60 12.93
N LEU A 113 12.99 3.03 12.11
CA LEU A 113 11.57 3.38 12.15
C LEU A 113 10.97 3.05 13.52
N GLU A 114 11.20 1.84 14.04
CA GLU A 114 10.74 1.44 15.37
C GLU A 114 11.12 2.48 16.44
N PHE A 115 12.39 2.86 16.50
CA PHE A 115 12.85 3.89 17.42
C PHE A 115 12.11 5.22 17.22
N ILE A 116 11.98 5.68 15.98
CA ILE A 116 11.33 6.96 15.66
C ILE A 116 9.83 6.93 16.05
N TYR A 117 9.14 5.81 15.85
CA TYR A 117 7.72 5.69 16.21
C TYR A 117 7.48 5.66 17.73
N ASP A 118 8.45 5.21 18.51
CA ASP A 118 8.40 5.31 19.98
C ASP A 118 8.67 6.72 20.50
N HIS A 119 9.30 7.58 19.67
CA HIS A 119 9.66 8.96 20.01
C HIS A 119 8.87 9.95 19.16
N LEU A 120 7.61 10.22 19.56
CA LEU A 120 6.67 11.07 18.81
C LEU A 120 7.26 12.42 18.32
N PRO A 121 8.06 13.18 19.11
CA PRO A 121 8.66 14.43 18.62
C PRO A 121 9.65 14.22 17.46
N GLU A 122 10.37 13.11 17.43
CA GLU A 122 11.26 12.76 16.33
C GLU A 122 10.49 12.18 15.15
N GLN A 123 9.35 11.51 15.40
CA GLN A 123 8.44 11.06 14.35
C GLN A 123 7.97 12.23 13.47
N GLU A 124 7.48 13.31 14.06
CA GLU A 124 6.98 14.48 13.30
C GLU A 124 8.10 15.12 12.46
N LYS A 125 9.30 15.28 13.04
CA LYS A 125 10.47 15.80 12.32
C LYS A 125 10.88 14.88 11.18
N TRP A 126 10.86 13.57 11.40
CA TRP A 126 11.19 12.58 10.39
C TRP A 126 10.20 12.63 9.24
N GLN A 127 8.90 12.71 9.51
CA GLN A 127 7.86 12.81 8.49
C GLN A 127 8.07 14.03 7.58
N GLN A 128 8.32 15.20 8.18
CA GLN A 128 8.59 16.43 7.44
C GLN A 128 9.87 16.32 6.60
N TYR A 129 10.97 15.87 7.22
CA TYR A 129 12.25 15.71 6.55
C TYR A 129 12.17 14.71 5.39
N TYR A 130 11.56 13.55 5.61
CA TYR A 130 11.40 12.52 4.60
C TYR A 130 10.55 13.02 3.43
N SER A 131 9.45 13.72 3.71
CA SER A 131 8.61 14.33 2.67
C SER A 131 9.39 15.33 1.83
N GLU A 132 10.16 16.23 2.46
CA GLU A 132 11.00 17.22 1.75
C GLU A 132 12.07 16.55 0.87
N ARG A 133 12.79 15.56 1.41
CA ARG A 133 13.84 14.85 0.66
C ARG A 133 13.27 13.98 -0.47
N SER A 134 12.17 13.31 -0.21
CA SER A 134 11.45 12.52 -1.22
C SER A 134 10.95 13.41 -2.35
N ARG A 135 10.44 14.60 -2.03
CA ARG A 135 10.02 15.59 -3.04
C ARG A 135 11.13 15.95 -4.00
N ILE A 136 12.31 16.27 -3.47
CA ILE A 136 13.48 16.58 -4.30
C ILE A 136 13.83 15.38 -5.19
N ARG A 137 13.91 14.18 -4.60
CA ARG A 137 14.26 12.95 -5.33
C ARG A 137 13.27 12.59 -6.45
N ILE A 138 11.98 12.80 -6.22
CA ILE A 138 10.92 12.57 -7.21
C ILE A 138 11.00 13.60 -8.34
N ILE A 139 11.20 14.88 -8.02
CA ILE A 139 11.40 15.94 -9.02
C ILE A 139 12.62 15.65 -9.88
N GLU A 140 13.75 15.26 -9.28
CA GLU A 140 14.96 14.87 -10.00
C GLU A 140 14.69 13.73 -10.98
N TRP A 141 13.97 12.70 -10.54
CA TRP A 141 13.61 11.58 -11.40
C TRP A 141 12.67 12.01 -12.54
N LEU A 142 11.59 12.74 -12.24
CA LEU A 142 10.66 13.23 -13.26
C LEU A 142 11.37 14.09 -14.31
N ARG A 143 12.34 14.91 -13.90
CA ARG A 143 13.20 15.70 -14.80
C ARG A 143 14.10 14.82 -15.67
N SER A 144 14.73 13.80 -15.09
CA SER A 144 15.58 12.86 -15.84
C SER A 144 14.80 12.09 -16.92
N GLN A 145 13.52 11.83 -16.65
CA GLN A 145 12.59 11.19 -17.58
C GLN A 145 11.88 12.19 -18.50
N GLN A 146 12.19 13.49 -18.40
CA GLN A 146 11.64 14.58 -19.21
C GLN A 146 10.12 14.77 -19.11
N PHE A 147 9.52 14.49 -17.95
CA PHE A 147 8.09 14.72 -17.73
C PHE A 147 7.77 16.21 -17.61
N GLN A 148 6.78 16.70 -18.36
CA GLN A 148 6.22 18.01 -18.07
C GLN A 148 5.09 17.85 -17.05
N PHE A 149 5.31 18.26 -15.79
CA PHE A 149 4.37 18.01 -14.70
C PHE A 149 4.17 19.22 -13.78
N VAL A 150 3.12 19.16 -12.98
CA VAL A 150 2.86 19.99 -11.80
C VAL A 150 2.22 19.13 -10.71
N PHE A 151 2.56 19.37 -9.45
CA PHE A 151 1.89 18.71 -8.33
C PHE A 151 0.60 19.42 -7.98
N GLU A 152 -0.50 18.67 -7.85
CA GLU A 152 -1.81 19.21 -7.45
C GLU A 152 -1.74 19.95 -6.12
N GLU A 153 -0.92 19.46 -5.18
CA GLU A 153 -0.76 20.05 -3.85
C GLU A 153 -0.11 21.44 -3.87
N ASP A 154 0.56 21.81 -4.96
CA ASP A 154 1.15 23.14 -5.12
C ASP A 154 0.21 24.11 -5.85
N LEU A 155 -0.96 23.65 -6.29
CA LEU A 155 -1.90 24.46 -7.06
C LEU A 155 -2.85 25.21 -6.15
N ASP A 156 -2.96 26.51 -6.39
CA ASP A 156 -3.96 27.38 -5.77
C ASP A 156 -5.08 27.61 -6.79
N LEU A 157 -5.73 26.50 -7.18
CA LEU A 157 -6.82 26.49 -8.14
C LEU A 157 -8.06 25.86 -7.52
N PRO A 158 -9.26 26.44 -7.70
CA PRO A 158 -10.49 25.83 -7.25
C PRO A 158 -10.69 24.43 -7.84
N ARG A 159 -11.19 23.49 -7.03
CA ARG A 159 -11.44 22.10 -7.41
C ARG A 159 -12.20 21.96 -8.73
N GLY A 160 -13.28 22.73 -8.90
CA GLY A 160 -14.09 22.68 -10.12
C GLY A 160 -13.33 23.08 -11.39
N ILE A 161 -12.32 23.95 -11.28
CA ILE A 161 -11.46 24.33 -12.41
C ILE A 161 -10.46 23.20 -12.71
N LEU A 162 -9.85 22.60 -11.68
CA LEU A 162 -8.94 21.47 -11.85
C LEU A 162 -9.62 20.28 -12.52
N GLU A 163 -10.85 19.95 -12.12
CA GLU A 163 -11.62 18.87 -12.74
C GLU A 163 -11.96 19.17 -14.21
N LYS A 164 -12.29 20.43 -14.55
CA LYS A 164 -12.46 20.86 -15.95
C LYS A 164 -11.16 20.72 -16.74
N VAL A 165 -10.03 21.12 -16.18
CA VAL A 165 -8.70 20.99 -16.83
C VAL A 165 -8.39 19.53 -17.11
N LYS A 166 -8.62 18.62 -16.16
CA LYS A 166 -8.43 17.17 -16.33
C LYS A 166 -9.31 16.60 -17.44
N ARG A 167 -10.61 16.91 -17.45
CA ARG A 167 -11.55 16.44 -18.48
C ARG A 167 -11.15 16.88 -19.90
N HIS A 168 -10.59 18.07 -20.00
CA HIS A 168 -10.17 18.65 -21.27
C HIS A 168 -8.68 18.45 -21.56
N LEU A 169 -7.96 17.54 -20.88
CA LEU A 169 -6.49 17.43 -21.00
C LEU A 169 -5.96 17.37 -22.45
N PHE A 170 -6.69 16.68 -23.33
CA PHE A 170 -6.31 16.46 -24.73
C PHE A 170 -6.96 17.44 -25.72
N ASP A 171 -7.89 18.28 -25.27
CA ASP A 171 -8.65 19.18 -26.14
C ASP A 171 -7.83 20.43 -26.48
N THR A 172 -7.66 20.71 -27.77
CA THR A 172 -6.93 21.91 -28.23
C THR A 172 -7.73 23.19 -28.05
N LYS A 173 -9.06 23.13 -28.23
CA LYS A 173 -9.99 24.26 -28.07
C LYS A 173 -10.76 24.08 -26.77
N VAL A 174 -10.57 24.98 -25.82
CA VAL A 174 -11.19 24.93 -24.49
C VAL A 174 -11.76 26.29 -24.09
N PRO A 175 -12.70 26.33 -23.12
CA PRO A 175 -13.20 27.58 -22.57
C PRO A 175 -12.07 28.47 -22.02
N LYS A 176 -12.29 29.79 -22.04
CA LYS A 176 -11.30 30.79 -21.61
C LYS A 176 -10.72 30.53 -20.22
N GLU A 177 -11.56 30.10 -19.27
CA GLU A 177 -11.15 29.75 -17.90
C GLU A 177 -10.11 28.61 -17.87
N VAL A 178 -10.32 27.57 -18.69
CA VAL A 178 -9.43 26.41 -18.78
C VAL A 178 -8.13 26.82 -19.46
N ALA A 179 -8.19 27.61 -20.53
CA ALA A 179 -7.01 28.13 -21.21
C ALA A 179 -6.10 28.94 -20.27
N GLN A 180 -6.66 29.86 -19.49
CA GLN A 180 -5.92 30.65 -18.50
C GLN A 180 -5.30 29.77 -17.40
N SER A 181 -6.03 28.74 -16.97
CA SER A 181 -5.51 27.77 -15.99
C SER A 181 -4.33 26.99 -16.56
N ARG A 182 -4.39 26.57 -17.83
CA ARG A 182 -3.27 25.88 -18.51
C ARG A 182 -2.01 26.74 -18.58
N GLU A 183 -2.14 28.03 -18.89
CA GLU A 183 -1.00 28.95 -18.88
C GLU A 183 -0.36 29.02 -17.49
N THR A 184 -1.18 29.06 -16.43
CA THR A 184 -0.71 29.03 -15.04
C THR A 184 0.02 27.71 -14.72
N LEU A 185 -0.50 26.57 -15.17
CA LEU A 185 0.15 25.27 -15.02
C LEU A 185 1.49 25.24 -15.77
N LEU A 186 1.55 25.75 -17.00
CA LEU A 186 2.78 25.83 -17.79
C LEU A 186 3.83 26.70 -17.08
N ALA A 187 3.42 27.83 -16.51
CA ALA A 187 4.32 28.68 -15.74
C ALA A 187 4.86 27.96 -14.51
N LYS A 188 4.00 27.28 -13.73
CA LYS A 188 4.41 26.49 -12.57
C LYS A 188 5.31 25.31 -12.94
N SER A 189 5.02 24.62 -14.05
CA SER A 189 5.83 23.50 -14.52
C SER A 189 7.29 23.90 -14.76
N LYS A 190 7.50 25.09 -15.36
CA LYS A 190 8.85 25.64 -15.57
C LYS A 190 9.62 25.87 -14.27
N ILE A 191 8.94 26.15 -13.15
CA ILE A 191 9.58 26.35 -11.85
C ILE A 191 10.22 25.05 -11.35
N TYR A 192 9.59 23.88 -11.54
CA TYR A 192 10.18 22.59 -11.14
C TYR A 192 11.47 22.25 -11.90
N TYR A 193 11.63 22.81 -13.09
CA TYR A 193 12.84 22.68 -13.90
C TYR A 193 13.93 23.70 -13.55
N SER A 194 13.62 24.70 -12.70
CA SER A 194 14.59 25.64 -12.18
C SER A 194 15.42 25.03 -11.04
N ASN A 195 16.53 25.70 -10.67
CA ASN A 195 17.37 25.29 -9.54
C ASN A 195 16.69 25.52 -8.17
N GLU A 196 15.64 26.35 -8.11
CA GLU A 196 14.92 26.67 -6.87
C GLU A 196 14.13 25.46 -6.34
N ALA A 197 13.63 24.61 -7.23
CA ALA A 197 12.88 23.40 -6.87
C ALA A 197 13.76 22.26 -6.34
N LEU A 198 15.05 22.24 -6.69
CA LEU A 198 16.01 21.24 -6.21
C LEU A 198 16.68 21.65 -4.90
N ASN A 199 16.85 22.96 -4.69
CA ASN A 199 17.47 23.52 -3.51
C ASN A 199 16.64 24.72 -3.03
N PRO A 200 15.57 24.49 -2.25
CA PRO A 200 14.80 25.58 -1.68
C PRO A 200 15.69 26.35 -0.71
N ARG A 201 16.29 27.45 -1.17
CA ARG A 201 17.06 28.34 -0.30
C ARG A 201 16.08 29.14 0.55
N PRO A 202 16.38 29.37 1.85
CA PRO A 202 15.68 30.38 2.62
C PRO A 202 15.79 31.71 1.87
N LYS A 203 14.66 32.35 1.55
CA LYS A 203 14.66 33.64 0.86
C LYS A 203 15.47 34.62 1.71
N ARG A 204 16.66 34.99 1.24
CA ARG A 204 17.59 35.88 1.93
C ARG A 204 17.05 37.31 1.84
N GLY A 205 16.40 37.75 2.90
CA GLY A 205 15.74 39.04 3.01
C GLY A 205 14.92 39.09 4.28
N ARG A 206 14.57 40.31 4.73
CA ARG A 206 13.85 40.65 5.97
C ARG A 206 12.90 39.55 6.46
N PRO A 207 12.85 39.26 7.78
CA PRO A 207 11.95 38.25 8.34
C PRO A 207 10.57 38.36 7.69
N PRO A 208 10.05 37.28 7.09
CA PRO A 208 8.72 37.29 6.53
C PRO A 208 7.78 37.78 7.64
N LYS A 209 6.92 38.78 7.34
CA LYS A 209 5.77 39.03 8.21
C LYS A 209 5.13 37.67 8.47
N GLN A 210 4.92 37.32 9.73
CA GLN A 210 4.17 36.13 10.13
C GLN A 210 2.75 36.27 9.56
N ILE A 211 2.61 35.97 8.27
CA ILE A 211 1.35 35.63 7.67
C ILE A 211 1.13 34.24 8.25
N VAL A 212 0.20 34.16 9.19
CA VAL A 212 -0.33 32.89 9.68
C VAL A 212 -0.61 32.07 8.43
N LYS A 213 0.24 31.05 8.20
CA LYS A 213 0.06 30.12 7.09
C LYS A 213 -1.20 29.38 7.47
N VAL A 214 -2.34 29.88 7.00
CA VAL A 214 -3.62 29.20 7.13
C VAL A 214 -3.38 27.85 6.47
N GLU A 215 -3.31 26.80 7.30
CA GLU A 215 -3.27 25.42 6.86
C GLU A 215 -4.62 25.14 6.21
N LEU A 216 -4.77 25.56 4.96
CA LEU A 216 -5.88 25.15 4.13
C LEU A 216 -5.68 23.67 3.89
N GLU A 217 -6.57 22.86 4.45
CA GLU A 217 -6.60 21.43 4.23
C GLU A 217 -6.55 21.15 2.72
N PRO A 218 -5.61 20.33 2.22
CA PRO A 218 -5.46 20.11 0.79
C PRO A 218 -6.76 19.51 0.24
N GLN A 219 -7.49 20.27 -0.58
CA GLN A 219 -8.67 19.75 -1.25
C GLN A 219 -8.25 18.91 -2.44
N PHE A 220 -8.31 17.60 -2.29
CA PHE A 220 -8.02 16.68 -3.39
C PHE A 220 -9.19 16.63 -4.38
N THR A 221 -8.86 16.70 -5.68
CA THR A 221 -9.84 16.52 -6.76
C THR A 221 -10.09 15.03 -7.01
N LEU A 222 -11.13 14.67 -7.76
CA LEU A 222 -11.29 13.28 -8.21
C LEU A 222 -10.25 12.94 -9.28
N ASP A 223 -9.87 11.66 -9.35
CA ASP A 223 -9.11 11.16 -10.49
C ASP A 223 -10.01 11.02 -11.69
N ILE A 224 -9.62 11.67 -12.77
CA ILE A 224 -10.33 11.64 -14.04
C ILE A 224 -9.30 11.22 -15.07
N TYR A 225 -9.37 9.94 -15.46
CA TYR A 225 -8.56 9.38 -16.52
C TYR A 225 -9.45 8.92 -17.65
N THR A 226 -9.07 9.25 -18.88
CA THR A 226 -9.85 9.04 -20.09
C THR A 226 -9.17 8.04 -21.03
N THR A 227 -7.86 7.84 -20.90
CA THR A 227 -7.04 7.07 -21.83
C THR A 227 -6.48 5.78 -21.24
N VAL A 228 -7.01 5.33 -20.09
CA VAL A 228 -6.55 4.09 -19.44
C VAL A 228 -6.96 2.87 -20.27
N PRO A 229 -5.99 2.06 -20.75
CA PRO A 229 -6.27 0.82 -21.46
C PRO A 229 -7.08 -0.15 -20.61
N PRO A 230 -8.01 -0.92 -21.18
CA PRO A 230 -8.81 -1.89 -20.43
C PRO A 230 -7.97 -2.88 -19.61
N SER A 231 -6.86 -3.38 -20.18
CA SER A 231 -5.90 -4.27 -19.52
C SER A 231 -5.20 -3.65 -18.31
N ALA A 232 -5.04 -2.33 -18.29
CA ALA A 232 -4.36 -1.61 -17.20
C ALA A 232 -5.31 -1.14 -16.09
N ARG A 233 -6.63 -1.11 -16.33
CA ARG A 233 -7.63 -0.63 -15.35
C ARG A 233 -7.58 -1.38 -14.00
N PRO A 234 -7.45 -2.72 -13.97
CA PRO A 234 -7.39 -3.45 -12.70
C PRO A 234 -6.17 -3.09 -11.84
N PHE A 235 -5.12 -2.55 -12.47
CA PHE A 235 -3.83 -2.24 -11.87
C PHE A 235 -3.67 -0.75 -11.53
N LEU A 236 -4.71 0.06 -11.70
CA LEU A 236 -4.68 1.47 -11.34
C LEU A 236 -4.40 1.64 -9.85
N TYR A 237 -3.32 2.35 -9.54
CA TYR A 237 -2.91 2.61 -8.19
C TYR A 237 -3.64 3.84 -7.63
N LEU A 238 -4.66 3.57 -6.82
CA LEU A 238 -5.52 4.58 -6.20
C LEU A 238 -5.55 4.42 -4.68
N PRO A 239 -4.43 4.67 -3.98
CA PRO A 239 -4.41 4.61 -2.52
C PRO A 239 -5.32 5.70 -1.94
N ASP A 240 -6.02 5.35 -0.87
CA ASP A 240 -6.89 6.27 -0.12
C ASP A 240 -6.05 7.15 0.81
N ILE A 241 -5.30 8.08 0.20
CA ILE A 241 -4.44 9.02 0.93
C ILE A 241 -5.30 10.19 1.39
N THR A 242 -6.12 9.95 2.43
CA THR A 242 -6.57 11.06 3.27
C THR A 242 -5.37 11.55 4.06
N ALA A 243 -5.11 12.85 3.99
CA ALA A 243 -3.83 13.48 4.30
C ALA A 243 -3.27 13.10 5.69
N SER A 244 -2.33 12.14 5.75
CA SER A 244 -1.23 12.01 6.74
C SER A 244 -0.68 10.59 6.91
N SER A 245 -1.32 9.54 6.39
CA SER A 245 -0.99 8.15 6.77
C SER A 245 -0.10 7.39 5.77
N VAL A 246 0.83 8.07 5.09
CA VAL A 246 1.82 7.37 4.25
C VAL A 246 2.73 6.55 5.16
N THR A 247 2.73 5.23 4.98
CA THR A 247 3.68 4.36 5.68
C THR A 247 5.08 4.53 5.11
N PHE A 248 6.03 4.89 5.97
CA PHE A 248 7.46 4.86 5.60
C PHE A 248 8.01 3.43 5.47
N SER A 249 7.19 2.43 5.79
CA SER A 249 7.54 1.02 5.72
C SER A 249 7.08 0.41 4.40
N ALA A 250 8.01 -0.21 3.67
CA ALA A 250 7.70 -0.99 2.47
C ALA A 250 6.88 -2.26 2.79
N LYS A 251 6.99 -2.76 4.03
CA LYS A 251 6.37 -4.03 4.46
C LYS A 251 4.89 -3.90 4.83
N PHE A 252 4.40 -2.69 5.13
CA PHE A 252 3.06 -2.49 5.68
C PHE A 252 2.28 -1.44 4.90
N ASP A 253 1.03 -1.77 4.57
CA ASP A 253 0.19 -0.89 3.75
C ASP A 253 -0.24 0.39 4.48
N ASN A 254 -0.48 0.31 5.79
CA ASN A 254 -1.03 1.38 6.63
C ASN A 254 -0.23 1.55 7.94
N GLU A 255 -0.14 2.79 8.44
CA GLU A 255 0.63 3.14 9.65
C GLU A 255 0.10 2.39 10.88
N GLN A 256 -1.21 2.14 10.89
CA GLN A 256 -1.88 1.34 11.92
C GLN A 256 -1.43 -0.12 11.91
N LYS A 257 -1.25 -0.74 10.73
CA LYS A 257 -0.75 -2.13 10.62
C LYS A 257 0.70 -2.24 11.09
N PHE A 258 1.52 -1.23 10.79
CA PHE A 258 2.89 -1.17 11.28
C PHE A 258 2.94 -0.99 12.80
N ARG A 259 2.16 -0.06 13.35
CA ARG A 259 2.03 0.15 14.81
C ARG A 259 1.49 -1.08 15.54
N ALA A 260 0.56 -1.82 14.94
CA ALA A 260 0.08 -3.10 15.46
C ALA A 260 1.21 -4.15 15.51
N SER A 261 2.05 -4.20 14.46
CA SER A 261 3.24 -5.07 14.43
C SER A 261 4.28 -4.66 15.49
N LEU A 262 4.54 -3.36 15.68
CA LEU A 262 5.46 -2.87 16.71
C LEU A 262 4.99 -3.16 18.13
N ARG A 263 3.67 -3.09 18.37
CA ARG A 263 3.06 -3.45 19.66
C ARG A 263 3.08 -4.96 19.96
N GLY A 264 3.67 -5.78 19.09
CA GLY A 264 3.85 -7.20 19.33
C GLY A 264 2.60 -8.06 19.13
N GLU A 265 1.57 -7.58 18.43
CA GLU A 265 0.38 -8.39 18.15
C GLU A 265 0.71 -9.65 17.32
N THR A 266 1.81 -9.69 16.57
CA THR A 266 2.24 -10.88 15.83
C THR A 266 2.95 -11.96 16.66
N ARG A 267 3.26 -11.73 17.95
CA ARG A 267 3.61 -12.81 18.88
C ARG A 267 2.40 -13.39 19.64
N GLY A 268 1.19 -12.89 19.41
CA GLY A 268 -0.01 -13.28 20.16
C GLY A 268 -1.32 -13.40 19.39
N VAL A 269 -1.42 -13.08 18.10
CA VAL A 269 -2.67 -13.18 17.35
C VAL A 269 -2.92 -14.60 16.83
N LYS A 270 -3.27 -15.49 17.76
CA LYS A 270 -4.36 -16.47 17.58
C LYS A 270 -5.69 -15.95 18.15
N VAL A 271 -5.72 -14.69 18.59
CA VAL A 271 -6.80 -14.14 19.40
C VAL A 271 -7.88 -13.40 18.59
N ASN A 272 -7.62 -12.96 17.35
CA ASN A 272 -8.66 -12.25 16.58
C ASN A 272 -9.60 -13.15 15.78
N THR A 273 -9.14 -14.26 15.19
CA THR A 273 -10.05 -15.19 14.49
C THR A 273 -10.94 -15.96 15.46
N THR A 274 -10.47 -16.23 16.68
CA THR A 274 -11.23 -16.92 17.72
C THR A 274 -12.21 -15.99 18.43
N LEU A 275 -11.84 -14.73 18.71
CA LEU A 275 -12.78 -13.73 19.22
C LEU A 275 -13.82 -13.33 18.20
N GLU A 276 -13.46 -13.21 16.92
CA GLU A 276 -14.40 -12.91 15.84
C GLU A 276 -15.32 -14.09 15.55
N ALA A 277 -14.82 -15.33 15.63
CA ALA A 277 -15.66 -16.52 15.60
C ALA A 277 -16.54 -16.66 16.85
N LEU A 278 -16.07 -16.23 18.03
CA LEU A 278 -16.86 -16.21 19.26
C LEU A 278 -17.91 -15.10 19.24
N SER A 279 -17.61 -13.92 18.70
CA SER A 279 -18.57 -12.83 18.56
C SER A 279 -19.64 -13.23 17.55
N GLN A 280 -19.27 -13.78 16.39
CA GLN A 280 -20.22 -14.32 15.41
C GLN A 280 -21.06 -15.47 16.00
N ARG A 281 -20.47 -16.35 16.82
CA ARG A 281 -21.23 -17.41 17.51
C ARG A 281 -22.16 -16.84 18.57
N LEU A 282 -21.75 -15.86 19.36
CA LEU A 282 -22.60 -15.20 20.36
C LEU A 282 -23.74 -14.41 19.71
N GLU A 283 -23.48 -13.80 18.55
CA GLU A 283 -24.48 -13.07 17.78
C GLU A 283 -25.48 -14.03 17.13
N SER A 284 -25.01 -15.17 16.60
CA SER A 284 -25.88 -16.25 16.13
C SER A 284 -26.70 -16.89 17.27
N LEU A 285 -26.14 -17.01 18.47
CA LEU A 285 -26.84 -17.48 19.67
C LEU A 285 -27.87 -16.47 20.17
N ARG A 286 -27.59 -15.16 20.10
CA ARG A 286 -28.57 -14.11 20.40
C ARG A 286 -29.71 -14.12 19.41
N HIS A 287 -29.42 -14.30 18.12
CA HIS A 287 -30.46 -14.43 17.09
C HIS A 287 -31.29 -15.71 17.27
N LEU A 288 -30.68 -16.85 17.61
CA LEU A 288 -31.41 -18.08 17.91
C LEU A 288 -32.21 -17.99 19.22
N SER A 289 -31.68 -17.33 20.24
CA SER A 289 -32.38 -17.08 21.51
C SER A 289 -33.56 -16.13 21.34
N GLN A 290 -33.43 -15.08 20.51
CA GLN A 290 -34.56 -14.23 20.12
C GLN A 290 -35.59 -15.01 19.29
N ARG A 291 -35.15 -15.89 18.38
CA ARG A 291 -36.05 -16.73 17.58
C ARG A 291 -36.80 -17.73 18.45
N LEU A 292 -36.13 -18.38 19.41
CA LEU A 292 -36.78 -19.24 20.40
C LEU A 292 -37.72 -18.46 21.32
N GLY A 293 -37.33 -17.25 21.77
CA GLY A 293 -38.20 -16.36 22.55
C GLY A 293 -39.47 -15.97 21.80
N SER A 294 -39.37 -15.71 20.49
CA SER A 294 -40.53 -15.43 19.64
C SER A 294 -41.40 -16.67 19.34
N ILE A 295 -40.80 -17.87 19.37
CA ILE A 295 -41.54 -19.14 19.27
C ILE A 295 -42.26 -19.44 20.60
N HIS A 296 -41.69 -19.03 21.73
CA HIS A 296 -42.28 -19.20 23.05
C HIS A 296 -43.57 -18.38 23.25
N GLU A 297 -43.73 -17.25 22.56
CA GLU A 297 -44.98 -16.46 22.56
C GLU A 297 -46.07 -17.04 21.64
N SER A 298 -45.74 -17.96 20.72
CA SER A 298 -46.66 -18.48 19.70
C SER A 298 -47.00 -19.97 19.81
N SER A 299 -46.35 -20.74 20.70
CA SER A 299 -46.73 -22.12 20.99
C SER A 299 -46.92 -22.35 22.49
N GLY A 300 -48.13 -22.17 22.98
CA GLY A 300 -48.55 -22.80 24.23
C GLY A 300 -48.63 -24.31 24.03
N SER A 301 -47.86 -25.10 24.77
CA SER A 301 -48.26 -26.41 25.32
C SER A 301 -47.10 -27.10 26.05
N ASP A 302 -47.30 -27.36 27.35
CA ASP A 302 -47.01 -28.53 28.21
C ASP A 302 -45.85 -29.53 27.93
N ARG A 303 -45.04 -29.39 26.88
CA ARG A 303 -43.90 -30.27 26.59
C ARG A 303 -42.57 -29.73 27.10
N ASP A 304 -42.43 -28.41 27.25
CA ASP A 304 -41.16 -27.79 27.62
C ASP A 304 -40.88 -27.81 29.14
N ASP A 305 -41.92 -27.85 29.98
CA ASP A 305 -41.78 -28.03 31.43
C ASP A 305 -41.15 -29.38 31.81
N ARG A 306 -41.24 -30.38 30.93
CA ARG A 306 -40.59 -31.69 31.14
C ARG A 306 -39.11 -31.69 30.78
N LEU A 307 -38.69 -30.86 29.83
CA LEU A 307 -37.29 -30.75 29.40
C LEU A 307 -36.46 -29.90 30.38
N ILE A 308 -37.01 -28.81 30.91
CA ILE A 308 -36.34 -27.98 31.90
C ILE A 308 -36.15 -28.76 33.22
N LYS A 309 -37.13 -29.59 33.62
CA LYS A 309 -37.06 -30.44 34.81
C LYS A 309 -36.07 -31.62 34.67
N ALA A 310 -35.78 -32.05 33.45
CA ALA A 310 -34.79 -33.09 33.15
C ALA A 310 -33.34 -32.55 33.13
N LEU A 311 -33.16 -31.27 32.85
CA LEU A 311 -31.85 -30.59 32.88
C LEU A 311 -31.47 -30.07 34.28
N SER A 312 -32.44 -29.82 35.16
CA SER A 312 -32.19 -29.36 36.53
C SER A 312 -31.74 -30.45 37.51
N THR A 313 -31.80 -31.74 37.14
CA THR A 313 -31.47 -32.87 38.02
C THR A 313 -30.05 -33.40 37.85
N THR A 314 -29.25 -32.87 36.92
CA THR A 314 -27.83 -33.26 36.79
C THR A 314 -26.95 -32.31 37.59
N LYS A 315 -27.00 -32.41 38.93
CA LYS A 315 -25.90 -31.96 39.77
C LYS A 315 -24.71 -32.88 39.51
N VAL A 316 -23.68 -32.36 38.85
CA VAL A 316 -22.35 -32.98 38.87
C VAL A 316 -21.51 -32.10 39.79
N ASP A 317 -21.20 -32.66 40.95
CA ASP A 317 -20.29 -32.11 41.94
C ASP A 317 -18.94 -31.84 41.30
N ILE A 318 -18.44 -30.63 41.48
CA ILE A 318 -17.11 -30.21 41.05
C ILE A 318 -16.14 -30.61 42.16
N GLU A 319 -15.57 -31.81 42.06
CA GLU A 319 -14.31 -32.14 42.75
C GLU A 319 -13.12 -31.89 41.82
N GLU A 320 -12.13 -31.17 42.35
CA GLU A 320 -10.85 -30.87 41.71
C GLU A 320 -10.14 -32.15 41.24
N LYS A 321 -9.79 -32.23 39.94
CA LYS A 321 -8.59 -32.95 39.48
C LYS A 321 -8.11 -32.48 38.11
N ARG A 322 -6.79 -32.58 37.98
CA ARG A 322 -5.88 -32.09 36.93
C ARG A 322 -6.06 -32.78 35.55
N PRO A 323 -5.44 -32.23 34.48
CA PRO A 323 -5.88 -32.35 33.09
C PRO A 323 -5.44 -33.68 32.49
N ASP A 324 -6.12 -34.06 31.39
CA ASP A 324 -5.76 -35.03 30.34
C ASP A 324 -6.97 -35.93 30.03
N ASP A 325 -7.90 -35.48 29.17
CA ASP A 325 -8.82 -36.38 28.45
C ASP A 325 -9.60 -35.65 27.32
N GLU A 326 -8.97 -35.50 26.16
CA GLU A 326 -9.65 -35.15 24.91
C GLU A 326 -10.41 -36.37 24.35
N GLY A 327 -11.58 -36.69 24.93
CA GLY A 327 -12.28 -37.94 24.57
C GLY A 327 -13.81 -37.93 24.54
N ARG A 328 -14.50 -36.84 24.89
CA ARG A 328 -15.97 -36.88 25.08
C ARG A 328 -16.82 -36.03 24.13
N ILE A 329 -16.21 -35.14 23.33
CA ILE A 329 -16.96 -34.27 22.39
C ILE A 329 -17.11 -34.94 21.00
N ALA A 330 -16.17 -35.83 20.62
CA ALA A 330 -16.17 -36.50 19.33
C ALA A 330 -17.31 -37.53 19.15
N SER A 331 -17.89 -38.06 20.23
CA SER A 331 -18.96 -39.05 20.17
C SER A 331 -20.37 -38.47 19.91
N LEU A 332 -20.54 -37.16 20.00
CA LEU A 332 -21.84 -36.48 19.80
C LEU A 332 -22.10 -36.04 18.34
N ALA A 333 -21.09 -36.08 17.46
CA ALA A 333 -21.17 -35.52 16.11
C ALA A 333 -21.47 -36.55 14.98
N HIS A 334 -21.55 -37.84 15.29
CA HIS A 334 -21.71 -38.88 14.26
C HIS A 334 -23.16 -39.13 13.77
N GLY A 335 -24.16 -38.41 14.29
CA GLY A 335 -25.57 -38.67 14.01
C GLY A 335 -26.23 -37.82 12.91
N PHE A 336 -25.58 -36.78 12.37
CA PHE A 336 -26.29 -35.70 11.67
C PHE A 336 -25.74 -35.26 10.30
N LEU A 337 -25.09 -36.15 9.53
CA LEU A 337 -24.71 -35.84 8.15
C LEU A 337 -25.24 -36.87 7.14
N PRO A 338 -25.88 -36.43 6.03
CA PRO A 338 -26.48 -37.32 5.02
C PRO A 338 -25.41 -38.00 4.15
N LYS A 339 -25.60 -39.31 3.91
CA LYS A 339 -24.73 -40.15 3.06
C LYS A 339 -24.86 -39.73 1.59
N LYS A 340 -23.73 -39.49 0.92
CA LYS A 340 -23.64 -39.30 -0.53
C LYS A 340 -23.19 -40.61 -1.17
N GLU A 341 -24.04 -41.15 -2.05
CA GLU A 341 -23.77 -42.36 -2.83
C GLU A 341 -22.67 -42.11 -3.88
N GLY A 342 -21.98 -43.21 -4.21
CA GLY A 342 -20.68 -43.24 -4.84
C GLY A 342 -20.69 -43.12 -6.35
N GLU A 343 -19.52 -42.80 -6.89
CA GLU A 343 -19.04 -43.37 -8.13
C GLU A 343 -17.52 -43.49 -8.10
N ARG A 344 -17.03 -44.71 -8.33
CA ARG A 344 -15.62 -45.09 -8.43
C ARG A 344 -15.18 -44.88 -9.87
N SER A 345 -13.98 -44.34 -10.08
CA SER A 345 -13.20 -44.63 -11.29
C SER A 345 -11.71 -44.66 -10.93
N GLN A 346 -11.11 -45.82 -11.18
CA GLN A 346 -9.71 -46.14 -11.03
C GLN A 346 -8.90 -45.45 -12.13
N ILE A 347 -7.78 -44.79 -11.80
CA ILE A 347 -6.64 -44.66 -12.73
C ILE A 347 -5.32 -44.83 -11.97
N SER A 348 -4.50 -45.70 -12.53
CA SER A 348 -3.25 -46.29 -12.08
C SER A 348 -2.07 -45.32 -11.98
N ALA A 349 -1.19 -45.62 -11.02
CA ALA A 349 0.17 -45.13 -10.93
C ALA A 349 1.05 -45.68 -12.08
N GLN A 350 1.72 -44.79 -12.81
CA GLN A 350 2.97 -45.08 -13.50
C GLN A 350 3.94 -43.91 -13.28
N GLY A 351 5.03 -44.22 -12.58
CA GLY A 351 6.13 -43.29 -12.30
C GLY A 351 6.98 -43.05 -13.55
N SER A 352 7.42 -41.81 -13.69
CA SER A 352 8.44 -41.40 -14.66
C SER A 352 9.75 -41.08 -13.92
N PRO A 353 10.93 -41.49 -14.44
CA PRO A 353 12.21 -41.34 -13.76
C PRO A 353 12.78 -39.90 -13.87
N PRO A 354 13.69 -39.50 -12.96
CA PRO A 354 14.21 -38.14 -12.88
C PRO A 354 15.19 -37.81 -14.02
N ALA A 355 15.06 -36.58 -14.54
CA ALA A 355 15.86 -36.03 -15.62
C ALA A 355 17.32 -35.78 -15.20
N ALA A 356 18.24 -36.17 -16.08
CA ALA A 356 19.68 -36.09 -15.91
C ALA A 356 20.21 -34.65 -15.91
N MET A 357 21.02 -34.33 -14.90
CA MET A 357 21.85 -33.13 -14.80
C MET A 357 22.87 -33.06 -15.95
N LYS A 358 22.79 -32.01 -16.79
CA LYS A 358 23.85 -31.68 -17.75
C LYS A 358 24.96 -30.89 -17.04
N LYS A 359 26.17 -31.46 -17.07
CA LYS A 359 27.41 -30.83 -16.58
C LYS A 359 27.79 -29.64 -17.48
N VAL A 360 28.11 -28.51 -16.84
CA VAL A 360 28.64 -27.29 -17.47
C VAL A 360 30.14 -27.47 -17.75
N THR A 361 30.55 -27.26 -18.99
CA THR A 361 31.95 -27.16 -19.41
C THR A 361 32.51 -25.76 -19.10
N PRO A 362 33.70 -25.62 -18.50
CA PRO A 362 34.31 -24.32 -18.26
C PRO A 362 34.88 -23.70 -19.54
N LEU A 363 34.63 -22.40 -19.74
CA LEU A 363 35.18 -21.60 -20.82
C LEU A 363 36.71 -21.46 -20.72
N SER A 364 37.38 -21.76 -21.82
CA SER A 364 38.79 -21.50 -22.07
C SER A 364 39.10 -19.99 -22.10
N THR A 365 40.10 -19.60 -21.33
CA THR A 365 40.68 -18.25 -21.22
C THR A 365 41.46 -17.87 -22.49
N LYS A 366 41.13 -16.73 -23.10
CA LYS A 366 41.95 -16.10 -24.15
C LYS A 366 43.23 -15.46 -23.56
N PRO A 367 44.37 -15.49 -24.27
CA PRO A 367 45.60 -14.80 -23.84
C PRO A 367 45.56 -13.31 -24.19
N LYS A 368 46.10 -12.49 -23.27
CA LYS A 368 46.37 -11.06 -23.44
C LYS A 368 47.44 -10.85 -24.52
N LYS A 369 47.13 -10.08 -25.58
CA LYS A 369 48.13 -9.38 -26.38
C LYS A 369 48.48 -8.06 -25.69
N LYS A 370 49.76 -7.85 -25.42
CA LYS A 370 50.33 -6.54 -25.05
C LYS A 370 50.43 -5.68 -26.31
N GLY A 371 49.95 -4.45 -26.22
CA GLY A 371 50.16 -3.33 -27.11
C GLY A 371 49.97 -2.09 -26.26
#